data_AF-A0A4Y5ZA50-F1
#
_entry.id   AF-A0A4Y5ZA50-F1
#
_cell.length_a   1.000
_cell.length_b   1.000
_cell.length_c   1.000
_cell.angle_alpha   90.00
_cell.angle_beta   90.00
_cell.angle_gamma   90.00
#
_symmetry.space_group_name_H-M   'P 1'
#
loop_
_entity.id
_entity.type
_entity.pdbx_description
1 polymer ?
#
loop_
_entity_poly.entity_id
_entity_poly.type
_entity_poly.pdbx_seq_one_letter_code
_entity_poly.pdbx_strand_id
1 'polypeptide(L)'
;MSHDANPGKRPLLTRLRERLVSRGAVHVDVDAGVIVSTPGLFRMRDVPLARVSRVEAGNRDTPAWDTVFLFFHVDGEDTLVLSEHDVGFPAMVRALRETFPGIEGWESAVPPVKFQLTSVNLWQREPVAEVLGDVDGDGAGTGA
;
A
#
# COMPACT_ATOMS: atom_id res chain seq x y z
N MET A 1 -41.72 39.72 -4.32
CA MET A 1 -42.40 38.42 -4.49
C MET A 1 -41.48 37.52 -5.31
N SER A 2 -41.05 36.32 -4.97
CA SER A 2 -40.90 35.53 -3.75
C SER A 2 -39.98 34.37 -4.20
N HIS A 3 -39.09 33.92 -3.31
CA HIS A 3 -38.20 32.78 -3.52
C HIS A 3 -38.93 31.50 -3.93
N ASP A 4 -38.28 30.66 -4.75
CA ASP A 4 -38.14 29.22 -4.48
C ASP A 4 -37.08 28.58 -5.39
N ALA A 5 -35.82 28.64 -4.95
CA ALA A 5 -34.77 27.76 -5.44
C ALA A 5 -34.89 26.44 -4.66
N ASN A 6 -35.56 25.45 -5.25
CA ASN A 6 -35.74 24.13 -4.68
C ASN A 6 -34.38 23.39 -4.55
N PRO A 7 -33.87 23.07 -3.34
CA PRO A 7 -32.58 22.41 -3.15
C PRO A 7 -32.74 20.88 -3.01
N GLY A 8 -33.77 20.28 -3.60
CA GLY A 8 -34.09 18.87 -3.42
C GLY A 8 -34.22 18.13 -4.74
N LYS A 9 -33.12 17.55 -5.24
CA LYS A 9 -33.07 16.28 -6.03
C LYS A 9 -31.66 16.09 -6.63
N ARG A 10 -30.69 15.71 -5.79
CA ARG A 10 -29.52 14.97 -6.30
C ARG A 10 -29.99 13.54 -6.58
N PRO A 11 -29.83 13.00 -7.80
CA PRO A 11 -30.42 11.73 -8.20
C PRO A 11 -29.87 10.58 -7.36
N LEU A 12 -30.76 9.68 -6.91
CA LEU A 12 -30.45 8.49 -6.09
C LEU A 12 -29.36 7.59 -6.71
N LEU A 13 -29.17 7.67 -8.04
CA LEU A 13 -28.14 6.95 -8.78
C LEU A 13 -26.72 7.41 -8.42
N THR A 14 -26.52 8.67 -8.03
CA THR A 14 -25.19 9.15 -7.59
C THR A 14 -24.82 8.54 -6.23
N ARG A 15 -25.79 8.40 -5.32
CA ARG A 15 -25.59 7.72 -4.03
C ARG A 15 -25.38 6.21 -4.19
N LEU A 16 -25.95 5.59 -5.23
CA LEU A 16 -25.74 4.18 -5.51
C LEU A 16 -24.36 3.92 -6.13
N ARG A 17 -23.86 4.83 -6.98
CA ARG A 17 -22.47 4.81 -7.46
C ARG A 17 -21.46 5.08 -6.34
N GLU A 18 -21.76 6.01 -5.43
CA GLU A 18 -20.96 6.22 -4.21
C GLU A 18 -20.97 4.99 -3.28
N ARG A 19 -22.05 4.20 -3.25
CA ARG A 19 -22.14 2.92 -2.53
C ARG A 19 -21.50 1.73 -3.26
N LEU A 20 -21.25 1.85 -4.56
CA LEU A 20 -20.50 0.87 -5.35
C LEU A 20 -18.98 1.04 -5.22
N VAL A 21 -18.53 2.18 -4.69
CA VAL A 21 -17.25 2.26 -3.98
C VAL A 21 -17.53 1.83 -2.54
N SER A 22 -17.79 0.54 -2.33
CA SER A 22 -17.65 -0.03 -1.00
C SER A 22 -16.21 0.21 -0.57
N ARG A 23 -15.95 1.28 0.20
CA ARG A 23 -14.64 1.59 0.77
C ARG A 23 -14.17 0.31 1.44
N GLY A 24 -13.03 -0.22 1.00
CA GLY A 24 -12.44 -1.35 1.69
C GLY A 24 -12.16 -0.94 3.14
N ALA A 25 -12.18 -1.90 4.06
CA ALA A 25 -11.65 -1.67 5.39
C ALA A 25 -10.25 -2.26 5.47
N VAL A 26 -9.34 -1.56 6.12
CA VAL A 26 -8.01 -2.06 6.42
C VAL A 26 -7.65 -1.81 7.87
N HIS A 27 -7.00 -2.78 8.49
CA HIS A 27 -6.36 -2.61 9.78
C HIS A 27 -5.10 -3.49 9.85
N VAL A 28 -4.31 -3.26 10.88
CA VAL A 28 -3.12 -4.06 11.21
C VAL A 28 -3.43 -4.81 12.49
N ASP A 29 -3.26 -6.12 12.45
CA ASP A 29 -3.12 -6.91 13.66
C ASP A 29 -1.62 -6.97 13.98
N VAL A 30 -1.21 -6.13 14.93
CA VAL A 30 0.21 -5.97 15.31
C VAL A 30 0.72 -7.22 16.01
N ASP A 31 -0.12 -7.85 16.83
CA ASP A 31 0.25 -9.05 17.60
C ASP A 31 0.44 -10.25 16.67
N ALA A 32 -0.40 -10.37 15.64
CA ALA A 32 -0.27 -11.40 14.61
C ALA A 32 0.72 -11.03 13.50
N GLY A 33 1.15 -9.76 13.41
CA GLY A 33 2.05 -9.28 12.37
C GLY A 33 1.48 -9.37 10.95
N VAL A 34 0.20 -9.02 10.79
CA VAL A 34 -0.52 -9.11 9.50
C VAL A 34 -1.27 -7.81 9.16
N ILE A 35 -1.34 -7.50 7.86
CA ILE A 35 -2.26 -6.50 7.31
C ILE A 35 -3.54 -7.24 6.91
N VAL A 36 -4.67 -6.77 7.42
CA VAL A 36 -5.98 -7.35 7.10
C VAL A 36 -6.73 -6.37 6.20
N SER A 37 -6.97 -6.78 4.96
CA SER A 37 -7.72 -6.00 3.97
C SER A 37 -9.08 -6.64 3.68
N THR A 38 -10.13 -5.82 3.73
CA THR A 38 -11.51 -6.22 3.43
C THR A 38 -12.05 -5.34 2.30
N PRO A 39 -11.69 -5.60 1.01
CA PRO A 39 -12.10 -4.78 -0.13
C PRO A 39 -13.61 -4.81 -0.43
N GLY A 40 -14.39 -5.63 0.28
CA GLY A 40 -15.85 -5.68 0.23
C GLY A 40 -16.41 -6.64 1.27
N LEU A 41 -17.74 -6.69 1.42
CA LEU A 41 -18.43 -7.41 2.52
C LEU A 41 -18.13 -8.91 2.64
N PHE A 42 -17.58 -9.55 1.62
CA PHE A 42 -17.36 -11.00 1.58
C PHE A 42 -15.95 -11.41 1.16
N ARG A 43 -15.00 -10.47 1.08
CA ARG A 43 -13.63 -10.76 0.72
C ARG A 43 -12.71 -10.16 1.77
N MET A 44 -11.97 -11.04 2.42
CA MET A 44 -10.92 -10.72 3.39
C MET A 44 -9.61 -11.29 2.86
N ARG A 45 -8.53 -10.53 3.00
CA ARG A 45 -7.19 -10.94 2.63
C ARG A 45 -6.22 -10.53 3.73
N ASP A 46 -5.47 -11.51 4.22
CA ASP A 46 -4.44 -11.30 5.23
C ASP A 46 -3.07 -11.38 4.57
N VAL A 47 -2.23 -10.40 4.84
CA VAL A 47 -0.86 -10.32 4.33
C VAL A 47 0.12 -10.27 5.50
N PRO A 48 0.93 -11.32 5.69
CA PRO A 48 2.00 -11.30 6.69
C PRO A 48 3.03 -10.22 6.39
N LEU A 49 3.35 -9.39 7.39
CA LEU A 49 4.32 -8.30 7.25
C LEU A 49 5.70 -8.81 6.83
N ALA A 50 6.10 -9.97 7.35
CA ALA A 50 7.36 -10.62 7.04
C ALA A 50 7.50 -11.05 5.56
N ARG A 51 6.40 -11.09 4.80
CA ARG A 51 6.39 -11.46 3.37
C ARG A 51 6.34 -10.26 2.44
N VAL A 52 6.18 -9.04 2.97
CA VAL A 52 6.23 -7.82 2.16
C VAL A 52 7.69 -7.53 1.80
N SER A 53 8.04 -7.58 0.53
CA SER A 53 9.40 -7.32 0.04
C SER A 53 9.61 -5.88 -0.41
N ARG A 54 8.53 -5.16 -0.74
CA ARG A 54 8.59 -3.75 -1.11
C ARG A 54 7.26 -3.06 -0.83
N VAL A 55 7.33 -1.80 -0.41
CA VAL A 55 6.20 -0.88 -0.28
C VAL A 55 6.41 0.29 -1.22
N GLU A 56 5.41 0.56 -2.03
CA GLU A 56 5.41 1.63 -3.03
C GLU A 56 4.14 2.46 -2.87
N ALA A 57 4.26 3.78 -3.00
CA ALA A 57 3.11 4.65 -3.20
C ALA A 57 3.04 5.06 -4.66
N GLY A 58 1.84 5.07 -5.21
CA GLY A 58 1.62 5.53 -6.57
C GLY A 58 0.19 5.95 -6.79
N ASN A 59 -0.05 6.74 -7.83
CA ASN A 59 -1.40 6.98 -8.31
C ASN A 59 -1.72 6.02 -9.48
N ARG A 60 -2.96 6.08 -9.97
CA ARG A 60 -3.37 5.37 -11.18
C ARG A 60 -3.72 6.36 -12.27
N ASP A 61 -3.45 5.99 -13.52
CA ASP A 61 -3.91 6.74 -14.69
C ASP A 61 -5.42 6.55 -14.89
N THR A 62 -6.17 7.16 -13.98
CA THR A 62 -7.63 7.17 -13.94
C THR A 62 -8.10 8.59 -13.63
N PRO A 63 -9.40 8.91 -13.81
CA PRO A 63 -9.93 10.21 -13.40
C PRO A 63 -9.71 10.56 -11.91
N ALA A 64 -9.38 9.58 -11.08
CA ALA A 64 -8.89 9.72 -9.70
C ALA A 64 -7.35 9.83 -9.68
N TRP A 65 -6.80 10.75 -10.47
CA TRP A 65 -5.36 10.95 -10.67
C TRP A 65 -4.66 11.48 -9.41
N ASP A 66 -5.42 12.07 -8.49
CA ASP A 66 -4.99 12.56 -7.19
C ASP A 66 -5.05 11.49 -6.10
N THR A 67 -5.73 10.37 -6.35
CA THR A 67 -5.81 9.28 -5.38
C THR A 67 -4.50 8.53 -5.29
N VAL A 68 -3.94 8.46 -4.08
CA VAL A 68 -2.77 7.63 -3.78
C VAL A 68 -3.18 6.22 -3.37
N PHE A 69 -2.42 5.26 -3.87
CA PHE A 69 -2.49 3.86 -3.51
C PHE A 69 -1.16 3.42 -2.92
N LEU A 70 -1.22 2.60 -1.87
CA LEU A 70 -0.09 1.82 -1.39
C LEU A 70 -0.11 0.44 -2.02
N PHE A 71 1.04 0.05 -2.57
CA PHE A 71 1.31 -1.23 -3.18
C PHE A 71 2.28 -1.99 -2.29
N PHE A 72 1.79 -3.05 -1.65
CA PHE A 72 2.59 -3.99 -0.87
C PHE A 72 2.92 -5.18 -1.75
N HIS A 73 4.14 -5.24 -2.24
CA HIS A 73 4.64 -6.36 -3.03
C HIS A 73 4.96 -7.52 -2.09
N VAL A 74 4.32 -8.67 -2.31
CA VAL A 74 4.35 -9.82 -1.40
C VAL A 74 5.07 -10.99 -2.07
N ASP A 75 6.00 -11.61 -1.36
CA ASP A 75 6.79 -12.72 -1.88
C ASP A 75 5.89 -13.91 -2.27
N GLY A 76 5.88 -14.27 -3.56
CA GLY A 76 5.10 -15.40 -4.08
C GLY A 76 3.58 -15.19 -4.15
N GLU A 77 3.11 -13.94 -4.02
CA GLU A 77 1.69 -13.58 -4.06
C GLU A 77 1.43 -12.31 -4.87
N ASP A 78 0.17 -12.09 -5.23
CA ASP A 78 -0.26 -10.84 -5.86
C ASP A 78 -0.04 -9.63 -4.95
N THR A 79 0.39 -8.50 -5.50
CA THR A 79 0.52 -7.24 -4.77
C THR A 79 -0.79 -6.87 -4.05
N LEU A 80 -0.72 -6.58 -2.75
CA LEU A 80 -1.84 -5.99 -2.03
C LEU A 80 -1.87 -4.49 -2.33
N VAL A 81 -3.01 -4.01 -2.83
CA VAL A 81 -3.21 -2.60 -3.17
C VAL A 81 -4.27 -2.00 -2.27
N LEU A 82 -3.93 -0.91 -1.60
CA LEU A 82 -4.81 -0.20 -0.67
C LEU A 82 -4.93 1.26 -1.08
N SER A 83 -6.13 1.81 -1.01
CA SER A 83 -6.39 3.21 -1.32
C SER A 83 -6.31 4.06 -0.05
N GLU A 84 -5.85 5.31 -0.18
CA GLU A 84 -5.96 6.30 0.91
C GLU A 84 -7.42 6.54 1.38
N HIS A 85 -8.40 6.17 0.56
CA HIS A 85 -9.82 6.27 0.87
C HIS A 85 -10.38 5.05 1.61
N ASP A 86 -9.59 3.99 1.80
CA ASP A 86 -9.99 2.82 2.58
C ASP A 86 -10.14 3.19 4.07
N VAL A 87 -11.17 2.63 4.69
CA VAL A 87 -11.45 2.86 6.11
C VAL A 87 -10.31 2.28 6.94
N GLY A 88 -9.66 3.10 7.76
CA GLY A 88 -8.54 2.70 8.61
C GLY A 88 -7.16 2.92 7.99
N PHE A 89 -7.07 3.40 6.74
CA PHE A 89 -5.79 3.63 6.06
C PHE A 89 -4.79 4.50 6.87
N PRO A 90 -5.15 5.68 7.41
CA PRO A 90 -4.19 6.48 8.18
C PRO A 90 -3.72 5.80 9.47
N ALA A 91 -4.58 5.01 10.11
CA ALA A 91 -4.23 4.26 11.30
C ALA A 91 -3.27 3.10 10.97
N MET A 92 -3.51 2.40 9.85
CA MET A 92 -2.62 1.38 9.32
C MET A 92 -1.23 1.95 9.02
N VAL A 93 -1.13 3.06 8.29
CA VAL A 93 0.18 3.68 7.97
C VAL A 93 0.97 3.98 9.25
N ARG A 94 0.33 4.55 10.27
CA ARG A 94 0.97 4.84 11.56
C ARG A 94 1.44 3.57 12.28
N ALA A 95 0.65 2.50 12.26
CA ALA A 95 1.01 1.23 12.88
C ALA A 95 2.21 0.57 12.18
N LEU A 96 2.33 0.75 10.87
CA LEU A 96 3.38 0.11 10.06
C LEU A 96 4.70 0.89 9.98
N ARG A 97 4.77 2.11 10.52
CA ARG A 97 5.97 2.96 10.40
C ARG A 97 7.25 2.31 10.94
N GLU A 98 7.12 1.47 11.97
CA GLU A 98 8.25 0.78 12.60
C GLU A 98 8.70 -0.43 11.77
N THR A 99 7.76 -1.11 11.11
CA THR A 99 8.04 -2.26 10.24
C THR A 99 8.55 -1.84 8.86
N PHE A 100 7.99 -0.77 8.29
CA PHE A 100 8.35 -0.22 6.98
C PHE A 100 8.74 1.26 7.13
N PRO A 101 9.97 1.56 7.60
CA PRO A 101 10.44 2.93 7.71
C PRO A 101 10.32 3.65 6.36
N GLY A 102 9.70 4.83 6.36
CA GLY A 102 9.44 5.62 5.14
C GLY A 102 8.02 5.51 4.60
N ILE A 103 7.20 4.56 5.09
CA ILE A 103 5.80 4.42 4.64
C ILE A 103 4.96 5.69 4.88
N GLU A 104 5.31 6.52 5.86
CA GLU A 104 4.65 7.80 6.14
C GLU A 104 4.78 8.81 4.98
N GLY A 105 5.77 8.65 4.10
CA GLY A 105 6.01 9.51 2.94
C GLY A 105 5.07 9.26 1.75
N TRP A 106 4.02 8.46 1.91
CA TRP A 106 3.13 8.04 0.82
C TRP A 106 2.49 9.19 0.03
N GLU A 107 2.22 10.33 0.68
CA GLU A 107 1.65 11.54 0.04
C GLU A 107 2.57 12.12 -1.05
N SER A 108 3.87 11.81 -1.02
CA SER A 108 4.81 12.24 -2.08
C SER A 108 4.50 11.65 -3.45
N ALA A 109 3.66 10.61 -3.52
CA ALA A 109 3.19 10.03 -4.77
C ALA A 109 2.03 10.80 -5.41
N VAL A 110 1.53 11.88 -4.79
CA VAL A 110 0.55 12.78 -5.43
C VAL A 110 1.26 13.53 -6.56
N PRO A 111 0.78 13.42 -7.81
CA PRO A 111 1.41 14.11 -8.93
C PRO A 111 1.19 15.63 -8.84
N PRO A 112 2.15 16.45 -9.28
CA PRO A 112 1.97 17.90 -9.37
C PRO A 112 1.01 18.31 -10.50
N VAL A 113 0.77 17.42 -11.48
CA VAL A 113 -0.05 17.65 -12.67
C VAL A 113 -1.08 16.55 -12.83
N LYS A 114 -2.29 16.91 -13.29
CA LYS A 114 -3.37 15.94 -13.54
C LYS A 114 -2.99 14.93 -14.60
N PHE A 115 -3.44 13.68 -14.43
CA PHE A 115 -3.21 12.57 -15.36
C PHE A 115 -1.74 12.20 -15.57
N GLN A 116 -0.85 12.65 -14.68
CA GLN A 116 0.53 12.19 -14.65
C GLN A 116 0.65 10.99 -13.70
N LEU A 117 1.23 9.90 -14.17
CA LEU A 117 1.59 8.78 -13.32
C LEU A 117 2.81 9.14 -12.48
N THR A 118 2.71 8.94 -11.16
CA THR A 118 3.80 9.11 -10.19
C THR A 118 3.84 7.87 -9.31
N SER A 119 5.06 7.38 -9.05
CA SER A 119 5.31 6.28 -8.14
C SER A 119 6.59 6.55 -7.37
N VAL A 120 6.56 6.26 -6.07
CA VAL A 120 7.67 6.44 -5.13
C VAL A 120 7.85 5.13 -4.38
N ASN A 121 9.06 4.58 -4.44
CA ASN A 121 9.44 3.46 -3.57
C ASN A 121 9.66 3.99 -2.15
N LEU A 122 8.83 3.54 -1.21
CA LEU A 122 8.86 3.99 0.19
C LEU A 122 9.76 3.12 1.04
N TRP A 123 9.80 1.82 0.75
CA TRP A 123 10.57 0.86 1.50
C TRP A 123 10.83 -0.39 0.65
N GLN A 124 12.00 -1.00 0.80
CA GLN A 124 12.34 -2.26 0.19
C GLN A 124 13.16 -3.10 1.17
N ARG A 125 12.85 -4.40 1.25
CA ARG A 125 13.63 -5.34 2.06
C ARG A 125 15.04 -5.44 1.50
N GLU A 126 16.05 -5.37 2.36
CA GLU A 126 17.42 -5.61 1.94
C GLU A 126 17.54 -7.01 1.33
N PRO A 127 18.19 -7.16 0.16
CA PRO A 127 18.51 -8.46 -0.36
C PRO A 127 19.42 -9.17 0.64
N VAL A 128 19.13 -10.45 0.93
CA VAL A 128 20.04 -11.29 1.71
C VAL A 128 21.32 -11.37 0.90
N ALA A 129 22.37 -10.67 1.34
CA ALA A 129 23.68 -10.79 0.73
C ALA A 129 24.07 -12.26 0.83
N GLU A 130 24.13 -12.96 -0.31
CA GLU A 130 24.78 -14.26 -0.35
C GLU A 130 26.21 -14.04 0.13
N VAL A 131 26.52 -14.61 1.30
CA VAL A 131 27.88 -14.68 1.80
C VAL A 131 28.63 -15.55 0.79
N LEU A 132 29.25 -14.90 -0.20
CA LEU A 132 30.26 -15.51 -1.05
C LEU A 132 31.38 -15.93 -0.10
N GLY A 133 31.39 -17.21 0.27
CA GLY A 133 32.40 -17.77 1.14
C GLY A 133 33.77 -17.52 0.54
N ASP A 134 34.61 -16.78 1.25
CA ASP A 134 36.06 -16.84 1.11
C ASP A 134 36.49 -18.29 1.32
N VAL A 135 36.63 -19.03 0.22
CA VAL A 135 37.34 -20.30 0.17
C VAL A 135 38.74 -20.01 -0.40
N ASP A 136 39.55 -19.28 0.35
CA ASP A 136 41.00 -19.30 0.18
C ASP A 136 41.59 -20.31 1.16
N GLY A 137 41.50 -21.57 0.76
CA GLY A 137 42.28 -22.66 1.35
C GLY A 137 43.73 -22.59 0.83
N ASP A 138 44.56 -21.75 1.45
CA ASP A 138 46.02 -21.82 1.25
C ASP A 138 46.62 -22.76 2.32
N GLY A 139 46.65 -24.04 1.98
CA GLY A 139 47.36 -25.07 2.73
C GLY A 139 48.87 -24.95 2.51
N ALA A 140 49.52 -24.11 3.31
CA ALA A 140 50.97 -24.01 3.34
C ALA A 140 51.61 -25.28 3.95
N GLY A 141 52.19 -26.10 3.07
CA GLY A 141 53.43 -26.85 3.21
C GLY A 141 53.80 -27.52 4.55
N THR A 142 53.64 -28.84 4.62
CA THR A 142 54.65 -29.73 5.23
C THR A 142 55.91 -29.67 4.35
N GLY A 143 57.13 -29.44 4.80
CA GLY A 143 57.83 -29.99 5.96
C GLY A 143 59.20 -30.42 5.41
N ALA A 144 60.27 -29.81 5.91
CA ALA A 144 61.66 -30.13 5.58
C ALA A 144 62.14 -31.37 6.35
#